data_AF-A0A0L6USW1-F1
#
_entry.id   AF-A0A0L6USW1-F1
#
_cell.length_a   1.000
_cell.length_b   1.000
_cell.length_c   1.000
_cell.angle_alpha   90.00
_cell.angle_beta   90.00
_cell.angle_gamma   90.00
#
_symmetry.space_group_name_H-M   'P 1'
#
loop_
_entity.id
_entity.type
_entity.pdbx_description
1 polymer ?
#
loop_
_entity_poly.entity_id
_entity_poly.type
_entity_poly.pdbx_seq_one_letter_code
_entity_poly.pdbx_strand_id
1 'polypeptide(L)'
;MDNINATILKTTIEAIPILTKENSSSWRTRITALFKLGGLKDQMVNGQPDLKEDENTILCAIILSKLSTQTQNNVGNSENEDNAQLLWKAILKHFILSEPSHQERVYNQFSNIEFDISNIEKFITEKIFLPTIF
;
A
#
# COMPACT_ATOMS: atom_id res chain seq x y z
N MET A 1 -17.66 12.12 7.27
CA MET A 1 -16.62 13.19 7.42
C MET A 1 -17.19 14.61 7.68
N ASP A 2 -18.46 14.76 8.04
CA ASP A 2 -19.22 16.00 7.76
C ASP A 2 -18.97 17.17 8.73
N ASN A 3 -18.29 16.92 9.85
CA ASN A 3 -18.01 17.92 10.88
C ASN A 3 -16.58 18.50 10.80
N ILE A 4 -15.82 18.18 9.76
CA ILE A 4 -14.46 18.69 9.57
C ILE A 4 -14.51 20.05 8.87
N ASN A 5 -13.72 21.00 9.34
CA ASN A 5 -13.56 22.28 8.65
C ASN A 5 -13.06 22.04 7.21
N ALA A 6 -13.85 22.46 6.21
CA ALA A 6 -13.57 22.22 4.80
C ALA A 6 -12.20 22.78 4.34
N THR A 7 -11.75 23.90 4.91
CA THR A 7 -10.43 24.47 4.61
C THR A 7 -9.31 23.58 5.14
N ILE A 8 -9.44 23.08 6.38
CA ILE A 8 -8.46 22.15 6.96
C ILE A 8 -8.40 20.85 6.15
N LEU A 9 -9.55 20.32 5.75
CA LEU A 9 -9.64 19.13 4.91
C LEU A 9 -8.95 19.34 3.56
N LYS A 10 -9.27 20.45 2.88
CA LYS A 10 -8.65 20.82 1.60
C LYS A 10 -7.13 20.94 1.71
N THR A 11 -6.63 21.71 2.68
CA THR A 11 -5.19 21.88 2.90
C THR A 11 -4.49 20.56 3.21
N THR A 12 -5.14 19.68 3.98
CA THR A 12 -4.59 18.34 4.28
C THR A 12 -4.49 17.48 3.03
N ILE A 13 -5.51 17.51 2.15
CA ILE A 13 -5.52 16.78 0.88
C ILE A 13 -4.45 17.33 -0.08
N GLU A 14 -4.33 18.65 -0.20
CA GLU A 14 -3.33 19.30 -1.07
C GLU A 14 -1.89 19.01 -0.61
N ALA A 15 -1.66 18.90 0.70
CA ALA A 15 -0.36 18.60 1.27
C ALA A 15 0.09 17.13 1.08
N ILE A 16 -0.76 16.25 0.56
CA ILE A 16 -0.39 14.87 0.20
C ILE A 16 0.20 14.87 -1.22
N PRO A 17 1.47 14.46 -1.39
CA PRO A 17 2.10 14.38 -2.70
C PRO A 17 1.55 13.19 -3.50
N ILE A 18 1.86 13.13 -4.80
CA ILE A 18 1.73 11.89 -5.58
C ILE A 18 2.68 10.84 -4.99
N LEU A 19 2.18 9.63 -4.80
CA LEU A 19 2.96 8.52 -4.24
C LEU A 19 4.09 8.11 -5.19
N THR A 20 5.30 8.02 -4.65
CA THR A 20 6.48 7.44 -5.30
C THR A 20 7.18 6.49 -4.34
N LYS A 21 8.15 5.72 -4.85
CA LYS A 21 8.93 4.79 -4.02
C LYS A 21 9.68 5.55 -2.91
N GLU A 22 10.25 6.69 -3.25
CA GLU A 22 11.11 7.52 -2.39
C GLU A 22 10.32 8.22 -1.28
N ASN A 23 9.05 8.54 -1.52
CA ASN A 23 8.23 9.28 -0.57
C ASN A 23 7.21 8.42 0.20
N SER A 24 7.18 7.10 -0.04
CA SER A 24 6.17 6.16 0.48
C SER A 24 5.91 6.27 1.99
N SER A 25 6.95 6.38 2.82
CA SER A 25 6.81 6.55 4.28
C SER A 25 6.15 7.89 4.67
N SER A 26 6.58 8.98 4.04
CA SER A 26 6.00 10.32 4.25
C SER A 26 4.55 10.38 3.74
N TRP A 27 4.30 9.79 2.58
CA TRP A 27 2.97 9.67 1.99
C TRP A 27 2.01 8.90 2.90
N ARG A 28 2.43 7.72 3.38
CA ARG A 28 1.68 6.90 4.33
C ARG A 28 1.33 7.69 5.59
N THR A 29 2.28 8.46 6.12
CA THR A 29 2.07 9.29 7.31
C THR A 29 1.00 10.36 7.07
N ARG A 30 1.04 11.04 5.92
CA ARG A 30 0.09 12.11 5.57
C ARG A 30 -1.33 11.59 5.30
N ILE A 31 -1.46 10.47 4.60
CA ILE A 31 -2.77 9.80 4.40
C ILE A 31 -3.33 9.31 5.74
N THR A 32 -2.49 8.74 6.61
CA THR A 32 -2.94 8.33 7.96
C THR A 32 -3.40 9.52 8.79
N ALA A 33 -2.76 10.69 8.64
CA ALA A 33 -3.20 11.92 9.29
C ALA A 33 -4.56 12.40 8.76
N LEU A 34 -4.81 12.29 7.46
CA LEU A 34 -6.13 12.52 6.87
C LEU A 34 -7.19 11.59 7.47
N PHE A 35 -6.90 10.29 7.63
CA PHE A 35 -7.84 9.36 8.26
C PHE A 35 -8.11 9.71 9.73
N LYS A 36 -7.10 10.18 10.48
CA LYS A 36 -7.28 10.66 11.85
C LYS A 36 -8.18 11.89 11.89
N LEU A 37 -7.99 12.84 10.97
CA LEU A 37 -8.85 14.01 10.83
C LEU A 37 -10.30 13.61 10.56
N GLY A 38 -10.49 12.55 9.76
CA GLY A 38 -11.79 11.94 9.47
C GLY A 38 -12.41 11.10 10.58
N GLY A 39 -11.67 10.74 11.63
CA GLY A 39 -12.11 9.74 12.62
C GLY A 39 -12.17 8.30 12.06
N LEU A 40 -11.55 8.04 10.91
CA LEU A 40 -11.62 6.77 10.17
C LEU A 40 -10.34 5.94 10.26
N LYS A 41 -9.32 6.42 10.99
CA LYS A 41 -8.00 5.77 11.07
C LYS A 41 -8.09 4.28 11.38
N ASP A 42 -8.79 3.90 12.44
CA ASP A 42 -8.78 2.50 12.89
C ASP A 42 -9.58 1.60 11.94
N GLN A 43 -10.67 2.09 11.35
CA GLN A 43 -11.40 1.40 10.28
C GLN A 43 -10.50 1.17 9.06
N MET A 44 -9.72 2.17 8.66
CA MET A 44 -8.81 2.07 7.52
C MET A 44 -7.61 1.14 7.77
N VAL A 45 -7.03 1.19 8.97
CA VAL A 45 -5.85 0.38 9.30
C VAL A 45 -6.21 -1.08 9.55
N ASN A 46 -7.34 -1.34 10.24
CA ASN A 46 -7.77 -2.69 10.56
C ASN A 46 -8.60 -3.33 9.44
N GLY A 47 -9.18 -2.51 8.55
CA GLY A 47 -10.10 -2.95 7.49
C GLY A 47 -11.49 -3.33 7.99
N GLN A 48 -11.80 -3.06 9.26
CA GLN A 48 -13.06 -3.39 9.92
C GLN A 48 -13.39 -2.34 11.00
N PRO A 49 -14.67 -2.01 11.24
CA PRO A 49 -15.82 -2.34 10.40
C PRO A 49 -15.73 -1.66 9.02
N ASP A 50 -16.66 -2.02 8.12
CA ASP A 50 -16.76 -1.40 6.81
C ASP A 50 -17.09 0.10 6.93
N LEU A 51 -16.54 0.88 5.99
CA LEU A 51 -16.85 2.30 5.88
C LEU A 51 -18.30 2.51 5.42
N LYS A 52 -18.87 3.65 5.76
CA LYS A 52 -20.09 4.12 5.08
C LYS A 52 -19.80 4.39 3.60
N GLU A 53 -20.82 4.25 2.77
CA GLU A 53 -20.68 4.36 1.30
C GLU A 53 -20.12 5.72 0.84
N ASP A 54 -20.57 6.81 1.46
CA ASP A 54 -20.10 8.17 1.21
C ASP A 54 -18.63 8.33 1.62
N GLU A 55 -18.26 7.84 2.81
CA GLU A 55 -16.89 7.89 3.32
C GLU A 55 -15.93 7.05 2.46
N ASN A 56 -16.38 5.87 2.04
CA ASN A 56 -15.65 5.00 1.12
C ASN A 56 -15.40 5.69 -0.23
N THR A 57 -16.44 6.24 -0.85
CA THR A 57 -16.35 6.92 -2.15
C THR A 57 -15.39 8.11 -2.09
N ILE A 58 -15.49 8.93 -1.04
CA ILE A 58 -14.61 10.08 -0.83
C ILE A 58 -13.16 9.63 -0.67
N LEU A 59 -12.91 8.59 0.13
CA LEU A 59 -11.55 8.09 0.37
C LEU A 59 -10.94 7.44 -0.87
N CYS A 60 -11.71 6.67 -1.64
CA CYS A 60 -11.25 6.13 -2.94
C CYS A 60 -10.82 7.26 -3.87
N ALA A 61 -11.67 8.27 -4.05
CA ALA A 61 -11.36 9.42 -4.91
C ALA A 61 -10.08 10.14 -4.47
N ILE A 62 -9.92 10.39 -3.16
CA ILE A 62 -8.72 11.03 -2.63
C ILE A 62 -7.49 10.15 -2.86
N ILE A 63 -7.52 8.87 -2.49
CA ILE A 63 -6.37 7.97 -2.63
C ILE A 63 -5.96 7.86 -4.10
N LEU A 64 -6.91 7.59 -5.00
CA LEU A 64 -6.64 7.47 -6.44
C LEU A 64 -6.03 8.76 -7.02
N SER A 65 -6.52 9.93 -6.60
CA SER A 65 -5.95 11.22 -7.04
C SER A 65 -4.49 11.42 -6.63
N LYS A 66 -4.00 10.65 -5.65
CA LYS A 66 -2.62 10.70 -5.13
C LYS A 66 -1.75 9.58 -5.66
N LEU A 67 -2.21 8.84 -6.66
CA LEU A 67 -1.47 7.82 -7.39
C LEU A 67 -1.25 8.26 -8.84
N SER A 68 -0.09 7.92 -9.41
CA SER A 68 0.09 8.00 -10.87
C SER A 68 -0.72 6.91 -11.55
N THR A 69 -1.08 7.08 -12.83
CA THR A 69 -1.79 6.05 -13.61
C THR A 69 -1.05 4.71 -13.61
N GLN A 70 0.28 4.75 -13.70
CA GLN A 70 1.10 3.53 -13.61
C GLN A 70 0.94 2.84 -12.25
N THR A 71 0.92 3.61 -11.15
CA THR A 71 0.74 3.05 -9.81
C THR A 71 -0.67 2.50 -9.64
N GLN A 72 -1.69 3.22 -10.13
CA GLN A 72 -3.09 2.76 -10.12
C GLN A 72 -3.22 1.40 -10.81
N ASN A 73 -2.62 1.22 -11.99
CA ASN A 73 -2.66 -0.06 -12.70
C ASN A 73 -1.93 -1.22 -11.98
N ASN A 74 -0.95 -0.90 -11.13
CA ASN A 74 -0.17 -1.91 -10.40
C ASN A 74 -0.81 -2.32 -9.07
N VAL A 75 -1.65 -1.47 -8.48
CA VAL A 75 -2.29 -1.70 -7.16
C VAL A 75 -3.80 -1.93 -7.27
N GLY A 76 -4.43 -1.38 -8.30
CA GLY A 76 -5.86 -1.42 -8.55
C GLY A 76 -6.30 -2.68 -9.28
N ASN A 77 -7.43 -3.23 -8.88
CA ASN A 77 -8.14 -4.30 -9.58
C ASN A 77 -9.66 -4.14 -9.36
N SER A 78 -10.47 -4.97 -10.01
CA SER A 78 -11.94 -4.94 -9.88
C SER A 78 -12.46 -5.23 -8.47
N GLU A 79 -11.63 -5.75 -7.57
CA GLU A 79 -12.01 -6.05 -6.18
C GLU A 79 -11.79 -4.85 -5.25
N ASN A 80 -10.86 -3.94 -5.60
CA ASN A 80 -10.42 -2.86 -4.71
C ASN A 80 -10.59 -1.44 -5.27
N GLU A 81 -10.94 -1.29 -6.54
CA GLU A 81 -11.10 0.04 -7.17
C GLU A 81 -12.15 0.90 -6.45
N ASP A 82 -13.21 0.28 -5.96
CA ASP A 82 -14.32 0.92 -5.25
C ASP A 82 -14.30 0.63 -3.74
N ASN A 83 -13.19 0.15 -3.17
CA ASN A 83 -13.09 -0.11 -1.74
C ASN A 83 -11.81 0.51 -1.15
N ALA A 84 -11.98 1.58 -0.36
CA ALA A 84 -10.86 2.36 0.15
C ALA A 84 -9.96 1.55 1.11
N GLN A 85 -10.54 0.65 1.91
CA GLN A 85 -9.80 -0.21 2.83
C GLN A 85 -8.93 -1.22 2.07
N LEU A 86 -9.48 -1.86 1.03
CA LEU A 86 -8.75 -2.78 0.18
C LEU A 86 -7.68 -2.07 -0.65
N LEU A 87 -7.99 -0.90 -1.21
CA LEU A 87 -7.05 -0.07 -1.96
C LEU A 87 -5.87 0.35 -1.07
N TRP A 88 -6.14 0.81 0.15
CA TRP A 88 -5.12 1.15 1.13
C TRP A 88 -4.20 -0.04 1.44
N LYS A 89 -4.77 -1.22 1.68
CA LYS A 89 -4.00 -2.45 1.94
C LYS A 89 -3.15 -2.87 0.74
N ALA A 90 -3.69 -2.76 -0.48
CA ALA A 90 -2.97 -3.08 -1.71
C ALA A 90 -1.78 -2.15 -1.93
N ILE A 91 -1.96 -0.84 -1.71
CA ILE A 91 -0.88 0.16 -1.78
C ILE A 91 0.21 -0.16 -0.75
N LEU A 92 -0.16 -0.38 0.51
CA LEU A 92 0.83 -0.70 1.54
C LEU A 92 1.62 -1.96 1.18
N LYS A 93 0.94 -3.01 0.71
CA LYS A 93 1.59 -4.25 0.28
C LYS A 93 2.57 -4.00 -0.86
N HIS A 94 2.16 -3.25 -1.90
CA HIS A 94 3.01 -2.95 -3.05
C HIS A 94 4.28 -2.19 -2.63
N PHE A 95 4.14 -1.16 -1.79
CA PHE A 95 5.27 -0.32 -1.43
C PHE A 95 6.17 -0.93 -0.34
N ILE A 96 5.63 -1.71 0.60
CA ILE A 96 6.43 -2.52 1.55
C ILE A 96 7.30 -3.53 0.78
N LEU A 97 6.73 -4.24 -0.21
CA LEU A 97 7.49 -5.17 -1.05
C LEU A 97 8.58 -4.46 -1.87
N SER A 98 8.40 -3.17 -2.16
CA SER A 98 9.38 -2.38 -2.90
C SER A 98 10.47 -1.75 -2.03
N GLU A 99 10.36 -1.79 -0.69
CA GLU A 99 11.36 -1.17 0.18
C GLU A 99 12.76 -1.77 -0.04
N PRO A 100 13.83 -0.94 -0.06
CA PRO A 100 15.19 -1.43 -0.25
C PRO A 100 15.58 -2.53 0.73
N SER A 101 15.14 -2.45 1.98
CA SER A 101 15.37 -3.47 3.01
C SER A 101 14.71 -4.81 2.66
N HIS A 102 13.48 -4.79 2.12
CA HIS A 102 12.81 -6.01 1.65
C HIS A 102 13.49 -6.56 0.39
N GLN A 103 13.89 -5.70 -0.55
CA GLN A 103 14.63 -6.10 -1.75
C GLN A 103 16.01 -6.68 -1.41
N GLU A 104 16.73 -6.08 -0.47
CA GLU A 104 18.03 -6.53 0.04
C GLU A 104 17.90 -7.85 0.79
N ARG A 105 16.86 -8.02 1.63
CA ARG A 105 16.57 -9.30 2.28
C ARG A 105 16.34 -10.42 1.27
N VAL A 106 15.51 -10.17 0.25
CA VAL A 106 15.26 -11.13 -0.83
C VAL A 106 16.56 -11.44 -1.58
N TYR A 107 17.35 -10.41 -1.92
CA TYR A 107 18.65 -10.60 -2.57
C TYR A 107 19.61 -11.46 -1.73
N ASN A 108 19.74 -11.17 -0.44
CA ASN A 108 20.58 -11.92 0.48
C ASN A 108 20.11 -13.38 0.65
N GLN A 109 18.79 -13.61 0.65
CA GLN A 109 18.25 -14.97 0.63
C GLN A 109 18.62 -15.71 -0.65
N PHE A 110 18.54 -15.05 -1.81
CA PHE A 110 18.93 -15.64 -3.09
C PHE A 110 20.45 -15.87 -3.21
N SER A 111 21.29 -14.98 -2.66
CA SER A 111 22.75 -15.11 -2.72
C SER A 111 23.26 -16.26 -1.85
N ASN A 112 22.51 -16.64 -0.82
CA ASN A 112 22.87 -17.73 0.10
C ASN A 112 22.45 -19.12 -0.39
N ILE A 113 21.76 -19.23 -1.53
CA ILE A 113 21.41 -20.53 -2.13
C ILE A 113 22.67 -21.08 -2.81
N GLU A 114 23.26 -22.11 -2.21
CA GLU A 114 24.36 -22.85 -2.82
C GLU A 114 23.87 -23.71 -4.00
N PHE A 115 24.60 -23.65 -5.11
CA PHE A 115 24.32 -24.49 -6.26
C PHE A 115 24.80 -25.92 -6.01
N ASP A 116 23.87 -26.87 -5.96
CA ASP A 116 24.15 -28.31 -5.96
C ASP A 116 23.81 -28.92 -7.31
N ILE A 117 24.84 -29.32 -8.06
CA ILE A 117 24.70 -29.95 -9.37
C ILE A 117 23.97 -31.30 -9.31
N SER A 118 23.95 -31.93 -8.14
CA SER A 118 23.29 -33.22 -7.89
C SER A 118 21.78 -33.07 -7.76
N ASN A 119 21.29 -31.84 -7.54
CA ASN A 119 19.87 -31.56 -7.34
C ASN A 119 19.46 -30.20 -7.91
N ILE A 120 19.58 -30.09 -9.24
CA ILE A 120 19.21 -28.90 -10.01
C ILE A 120 17.73 -28.55 -9.82
N GLU A 121 16.84 -29.55 -9.70
CA GLU A 121 15.41 -29.33 -9.48
C GLU A 121 15.15 -28.60 -8.17
N LYS A 122 15.79 -29.02 -7.08
CA LYS A 122 15.72 -28.34 -5.78
C LYS A 122 16.25 -26.91 -5.85
N PHE A 123 17.38 -26.69 -6.53
CA PHE A 123 17.92 -25.33 -6.72
C PHE A 123 16.96 -24.42 -7.48
N ILE A 124 16.22 -24.93 -8.48
CA ILE A 124 15.23 -24.17 -9.23
C ILE A 124 13.97 -23.92 -8.38
N THR A 125 13.50 -24.91 -7.61
CA THR A 125 12.26 -24.81 -6.81
C THR A 125 12.44 -23.99 -5.53
N GLU A 126 13.58 -24.06 -4.85
CA GLU A 126 13.91 -23.17 -3.73
C GLU A 126 13.96 -21.69 -4.17
N LYS A 127 14.30 -21.43 -5.44
CA LYS A 127 14.27 -20.08 -6.03
C LYS A 127 12.88 -19.55 -6.38
N ILE A 128 11.88 -20.43 -6.49
CA ILE A 128 10.49 -20.05 -6.82
C ILE A 128 9.65 -19.85 -5.54
N PHE A 129 9.97 -20.57 -4.46
CA PHE A 129 9.25 -20.51 -3.19
C PHE A 129 10.10 -19.87 -2.07
N LEU A 130 10.37 -18.56 -2.17
CA LEU A 130 10.70 -17.82 -0.95
C LEU A 130 9.43 -17.67 -0.11
N PRO A 131 9.44 -18.05 1.18
CA PRO A 131 8.29 -17.84 2.03
C PRO A 131 8.01 -16.33 2.07
N THR A 132 6.82 -15.97 1.59
CA THR A 132 6.25 -14.64 1.82
C THR A 132 5.96 -14.56 3.31
N ILE A 133 6.96 -14.17 4.09
CA ILE A 133 6.78 -13.91 5.53
C ILE A 133 6.09 -12.56 5.62
N PHE A 134 4.80 -12.60 5.95
CA PHE A 134 3.99 -11.46 6.41
C PHE A 134 4.46 -11.00 7.78
#